data_AF-A0A1F8VAT6-F1
#
_entry.id   AF-A0A1F8VAT6-F1
#
_cell.length_a   1.000
_cell.length_b   1.000
_cell.length_c   1.000
_cell.angle_alpha   90.00
_cell.angle_beta   90.00
_cell.angle_gamma   90.00
#
_symmetry.space_group_name_H-M   'P 1'
#
loop_
_entity.id
_entity.type
_entity.pdbx_description
1 polymer ?
#
loop_
_entity_poly.entity_id
_entity_poly.type
_entity_poly.pdbx_seq_one_letter_code
_entity_poly.pdbx_strand_id
1 'polypeptide(L)'
;MDDIAGCRIIFRSIKQLRQFRKSIHEARFNHQLRHAENPDKYDYIARPKPTGYRGIHDIYVYDVNSESGAGLKGLYVEIQYRTLIQHAWATAVEIVGVITDSQPKFQKGDPRITDAMSYASEILARAHESMTSAHPEMPDEELVRTFLALDGELGLLESLRRLNKAKAENSESKNFILDSAPDGSLEVHSFRDATEALRKLFQLEQEKPGNDIVLVRADSTDDVRLAFRNYFQDAREFVRLVETGCARLSGRERE
;
A
#
# COMPACT_ATOMS: atom_id res chain seq x y z
N MET A 1 -1.30 13.97 15.50
CA MET A 1 -0.43 13.48 14.43
C MET A 1 0.25 12.26 15.01
N ASP A 2 -0.20 11.09 14.58
CA ASP A 2 0.16 9.79 15.19
C ASP A 2 1.25 9.06 14.37
N ASP A 3 1.83 9.77 13.40
CA ASP A 3 2.48 9.26 12.19
C ASP A 3 3.74 10.06 11.80
N ILE A 4 4.49 10.59 12.78
CA ILE A 4 5.79 11.24 12.52
C ILE A 4 6.79 10.24 11.92
N ALA A 5 6.70 8.97 12.32
CA ALA A 5 7.45 7.86 11.74
C ALA A 5 6.52 6.68 11.46
N GLY A 6 6.63 6.10 10.26
CA GLY A 6 5.83 4.97 9.83
C GLY A 6 6.70 3.88 9.20
N CYS A 7 6.43 2.61 9.55
CA CYS A 7 7.04 1.44 8.94
C CYS A 7 5.95 0.55 8.36
N ARG A 8 6.09 0.12 7.11
CA ARG A 8 5.18 -0.85 6.49
C ARG A 8 5.91 -2.16 6.28
N ILE A 9 5.29 -3.24 6.71
CA ILE A 9 5.82 -4.59 6.58
C ILE A 9 4.82 -5.44 5.78
N ILE A 10 5.29 -5.97 4.65
CA ILE A 10 4.47 -6.66 3.67
C ILE A 10 4.74 -8.15 3.70
N PHE A 11 3.70 -8.97 3.83
CA PHE A 11 3.78 -10.42 3.99
C PHE A 11 3.14 -11.17 2.83
N ARG A 12 3.57 -12.41 2.60
CA ARG A 12 2.93 -13.28 1.59
C ARG A 12 1.58 -13.82 2.03
N SER A 13 1.33 -13.91 3.34
CA SER A 13 0.08 -14.44 3.89
C SER A 13 -0.30 -13.78 5.21
N ILE A 14 -1.59 -13.82 5.54
CA ILE A 14 -2.12 -13.37 6.84
C ILE A 14 -1.48 -14.15 7.99
N LYS A 15 -1.21 -15.45 7.82
CA LYS A 15 -0.55 -16.27 8.83
C LYS A 15 0.84 -15.73 9.20
N GLN A 16 1.67 -15.46 8.21
CA GLN A 16 3.01 -14.88 8.43
C GLN A 16 2.94 -13.51 9.07
N LEU A 17 2.00 -12.68 8.61
CA LEU A 17 1.73 -11.36 9.17
C LEU A 17 1.42 -11.45 10.67
N ARG A 18 0.48 -12.32 11.05
CA ARG A 18 0.07 -12.52 12.46
C ARG A 18 1.20 -13.04 13.32
N GLN A 19 1.97 -14.00 12.79
CA GLN A 19 3.12 -14.56 13.50
C GLN A 19 4.20 -13.50 13.75
N PHE A 20 4.51 -12.68 12.74
CA PHE A 20 5.49 -11.60 12.91
C PHE A 20 4.99 -10.54 13.89
N ARG A 21 3.74 -10.07 13.74
CA ARG A 21 3.15 -9.11 14.68
C ARG A 21 3.23 -9.61 16.13
N LYS A 22 2.90 -10.88 16.37
CA LYS A 22 3.03 -11.50 17.70
C LYS A 22 4.47 -11.42 18.23
N SER A 23 5.47 -11.68 17.38
CA SER A 23 6.88 -11.57 17.79
C SER A 23 7.29 -10.13 18.13
N ILE A 24 6.71 -9.11 17.48
CA ILE A 24 6.91 -7.70 17.84
C ILE A 24 6.28 -7.38 19.20
N HIS A 25 5.09 -7.92 19.48
CA HIS A 25 4.42 -7.73 20.79
C HIS A 25 5.20 -8.41 21.93
N GLU A 26 5.88 -9.51 21.65
CA GLU A 26 6.72 -10.27 22.61
C GLU A 26 8.18 -9.78 22.65
N ALA A 27 8.57 -8.84 21.79
CA ALA A 27 9.95 -8.38 21.67
C ALA A 27 10.41 -7.64 22.93
N ARG A 28 11.69 -7.82 23.27
CA ARG A 28 12.31 -7.15 24.41
C ARG A 28 12.84 -5.78 23.98
N PHE A 29 11.97 -4.79 23.98
CA PHE A 29 12.32 -3.39 23.83
C PHE A 29 11.55 -2.52 24.84
N ASN A 30 11.94 -1.25 24.97
CA ASN A 30 11.26 -0.32 25.86
C ASN A 30 10.05 0.37 25.21
N HIS A 31 9.87 0.24 23.89
CA HIS A 31 8.72 0.80 23.19
C HIS A 31 7.40 0.27 23.76
N GLN A 32 6.41 1.14 23.91
CA GLN A 32 5.12 0.77 24.50
C GLN A 32 4.02 0.83 23.44
N LEU A 33 3.24 -0.23 23.31
CA LEU A 33 2.05 -0.21 22.46
C LEU A 33 1.01 0.73 23.09
N ARG A 34 0.69 1.83 22.41
CA ARG A 34 -0.18 2.89 22.96
C ARG A 34 -1.59 2.42 23.32
N HIS A 35 -2.06 1.36 22.67
CA HIS A 35 -3.37 0.76 22.87
C HIS A 35 -3.23 -0.68 23.40
N ALA A 36 -2.29 -0.92 24.32
CA ALA A 36 -2.05 -2.24 24.91
C ALA A 36 -3.28 -2.87 25.58
N GLU A 37 -4.24 -2.07 26.07
CA GLU A 37 -5.50 -2.58 26.63
C GLU A 37 -6.41 -3.24 25.57
N ASN A 38 -6.26 -2.83 24.31
CA ASN A 38 -6.95 -3.44 23.17
C ASN A 38 -6.00 -3.47 21.96
N PRO A 39 -5.07 -4.45 21.92
CA PRO A 39 -4.09 -4.55 20.85
C PRO A 39 -4.75 -4.66 19.48
N ASP A 40 -5.94 -5.25 19.38
CA ASP A 40 -6.63 -5.44 18.09
C ASP A 40 -7.51 -4.24 17.70
N LYS A 41 -7.41 -3.10 18.39
CA LYS A 41 -8.18 -1.88 18.10
C LYS A 41 -8.14 -1.49 16.62
N TYR A 42 -6.97 -1.61 15.99
CA TYR A 42 -6.75 -1.26 14.58
C TYR A 42 -6.44 -2.48 13.71
N ASP A 43 -7.03 -3.63 14.07
CA ASP A 43 -7.04 -4.82 13.24
C ASP A 43 -8.17 -4.76 12.20
N TYR A 44 -7.86 -4.13 11.06
CA TYR A 44 -8.78 -4.02 9.93
C TYR A 44 -8.80 -5.26 9.04
N ILE A 45 -8.06 -6.32 9.38
CA ILE A 45 -8.25 -7.63 8.77
C ILE A 45 -9.43 -8.32 9.45
N ALA A 46 -9.47 -8.31 10.78
CA ALA A 46 -10.59 -8.87 11.55
C ALA A 46 -11.85 -7.99 11.49
N ARG A 47 -11.68 -6.66 11.40
CA ARG A 47 -12.76 -5.68 11.27
C ARG A 47 -12.54 -4.72 10.09
N PRO A 48 -12.75 -5.20 8.84
CA PRO A 48 -12.56 -4.39 7.65
C PRO A 48 -13.36 -3.08 7.69
N LYS A 49 -12.81 -2.01 7.12
CA LYS A 49 -13.56 -0.75 6.97
C LYS A 49 -14.64 -0.92 5.88
N PRO A 50 -15.75 -0.16 5.94
CA PRO A 50 -16.75 -0.15 4.86
C PRO A 50 -16.18 0.19 3.48
N THR A 51 -15.08 0.96 3.44
CA THR A 51 -14.34 1.29 2.21
C THR A 51 -13.61 0.09 1.59
N GLY A 52 -13.56 -1.06 2.26
CA GLY A 52 -12.75 -2.21 1.87
C GLY A 52 -11.32 -2.19 2.40
N TYR A 53 -10.91 -1.17 3.18
CA TYR A 53 -9.56 -1.13 3.74
C TYR A 53 -9.28 -2.31 4.69
N ARG A 54 -8.15 -2.98 4.46
CA ARG A 54 -7.64 -4.10 5.26
C ARG A 54 -6.14 -3.96 5.55
N GLY A 55 -5.75 -4.43 6.73
CA GLY A 55 -4.39 -4.33 7.27
C GLY A 55 -4.43 -4.18 8.79
N ILE A 56 -3.29 -4.25 9.45
CA ILE A 56 -3.20 -4.03 10.91
C ILE A 56 -2.28 -2.87 11.18
N HIS A 57 -2.65 -2.00 12.13
CA HIS A 57 -1.82 -0.89 12.58
C HIS A 57 -1.49 -1.04 14.06
N ASP A 58 -0.20 -1.06 14.40
CA ASP A 58 0.25 -0.90 15.78
C ASP A 58 0.90 0.48 15.94
N ILE A 59 0.58 1.18 17.03
CA ILE A 59 1.12 2.51 17.32
C ILE A 59 1.95 2.39 18.58
N TYR A 60 3.26 2.50 18.42
CA TYR A 60 4.22 2.42 19.49
C TYR A 60 4.66 3.81 19.94
N VAL A 61 4.81 3.97 21.25
CA VAL A 61 5.52 5.10 21.86
C VAL A 61 7.02 4.77 21.82
N TYR A 62 7.80 5.62 21.17
CA TYR A 62 9.24 5.46 21.01
C TYR A 62 9.95 5.64 22.36
N ASP A 63 10.79 4.68 22.72
CA ASP A 63 11.60 4.71 23.95
C ASP A 63 12.87 3.90 23.71
N VAL A 64 14.01 4.60 23.70
CA VAL A 64 15.34 4.02 23.51
C VAL A 64 16.31 4.61 24.51
N ASN A 65 17.36 3.84 24.82
CA ASN A 65 18.42 4.26 25.74
C ASN A 65 19.60 4.94 25.03
N SER A 66 19.56 5.07 23.70
CA SER A 66 20.64 5.70 22.93
C SER A 66 20.63 7.22 23.10
N GLU A 67 21.81 7.81 23.27
CA GLU A 67 22.00 9.26 23.41
C GLU A 67 21.42 10.05 22.22
N SER A 68 21.63 9.54 21.00
CA SER A 68 21.08 10.12 19.77
C SER A 68 19.54 10.06 19.68
N GLY A 69 18.91 9.12 20.38
CA GLY A 69 17.46 8.90 20.37
C GLY A 69 16.74 9.48 21.58
N ALA A 70 17.47 9.99 22.59
CA ALA A 70 16.89 10.48 23.83
C ALA A 70 15.89 11.63 23.62
N GLY A 71 16.18 12.53 22.66
CA GLY A 71 15.29 13.64 22.30
C GLY A 71 14.02 13.23 21.53
N LEU A 72 13.95 11.97 21.05
CA LEU A 72 12.81 11.43 20.31
C LEU A 72 11.89 10.58 21.20
N LYS A 73 12.24 10.40 22.47
CA LYS A 73 11.45 9.61 23.42
C LYS A 73 10.04 10.21 23.58
N GLY A 74 9.04 9.35 23.52
CA GLY A 74 7.63 9.74 23.59
C GLY A 74 6.97 10.01 22.23
N LEU A 75 7.73 10.10 21.14
CA LEU A 75 7.17 10.22 19.79
C LEU A 75 6.47 8.93 19.36
N TYR A 76 5.55 9.05 18.41
CA TYR A 76 4.79 7.90 17.91
C TYR A 76 5.41 7.29 16.65
N VAL A 77 5.45 5.97 16.62
CA VAL A 77 5.84 5.16 15.48
C VAL A 77 4.69 4.24 15.11
N GLU A 78 4.19 4.37 13.89
CA GLU A 78 3.18 3.46 13.34
C GLU A 78 3.85 2.29 12.63
N ILE A 79 3.44 1.07 12.93
CA ILE A 79 3.79 -0.14 12.17
C ILE A 79 2.53 -0.64 11.45
N GLN A 80 2.56 -0.60 10.13
CA GLN A 80 1.51 -1.11 9.25
C GLN A 80 1.86 -2.50 8.74
N TYR A 81 1.06 -3.50 9.07
CA TYR A 81 1.20 -4.86 8.58
C TYR A 81 0.16 -5.13 7.49
N ARG A 82 0.61 -5.55 6.30
CA ARG A 82 -0.26 -5.88 5.17
C ARG A 82 0.19 -7.15 4.47
N THR A 83 -0.73 -7.87 3.84
CA THR A 83 -0.32 -8.86 2.83
C THR A 83 0.02 -8.18 1.51
N LEU A 84 0.66 -8.91 0.60
CA LEU A 84 0.86 -8.45 -0.79
C LEU A 84 -0.46 -8.05 -1.47
N ILE A 85 -1.54 -8.79 -1.18
CA ILE A 85 -2.89 -8.55 -1.72
C ILE A 85 -3.46 -7.23 -1.18
N GLN A 86 -3.41 -7.04 0.15
CA GLN A 86 -3.88 -5.83 0.82
C GLN A 86 -3.07 -4.60 0.41
N HIS A 87 -1.75 -4.76 0.24
CA HIS A 87 -0.88 -3.69 -0.23
C HIS A 87 -1.20 -3.30 -1.67
N ALA A 88 -1.38 -4.27 -2.57
CA ALA A 88 -1.78 -3.99 -3.96
C ALA A 88 -3.11 -3.21 -4.03
N TRP A 89 -4.10 -3.58 -3.22
CA TRP A 89 -5.35 -2.84 -3.10
C TRP A 89 -5.15 -1.43 -2.58
N ALA A 90 -4.40 -1.25 -1.48
CA ALA A 90 -4.19 0.06 -0.88
C ALA A 90 -3.44 1.02 -1.82
N THR A 91 -2.42 0.52 -2.53
CA THR A 91 -1.76 1.29 -3.59
C THR A 91 -2.74 1.67 -4.70
N ALA A 92 -3.59 0.75 -5.15
CA ALA A 92 -4.56 1.08 -6.19
C ALA A 92 -5.52 2.20 -5.73
N VAL A 93 -5.94 2.22 -4.46
CA VAL A 93 -6.73 3.33 -3.90
C VAL A 93 -5.97 4.66 -3.99
N GLU A 94 -4.68 4.69 -3.65
CA GLU A 94 -3.84 5.89 -3.75
C GLU A 94 -3.73 6.38 -5.21
N ILE A 95 -3.47 5.47 -6.15
CA ILE A 95 -3.38 5.79 -7.59
C ILE A 95 -4.72 6.31 -8.12
N VAL A 96 -5.83 5.70 -7.73
CA VAL A 96 -7.18 6.15 -8.10
C VAL A 96 -7.44 7.56 -7.56
N GLY A 97 -7.00 7.88 -6.35
CA GLY A 97 -7.06 9.23 -5.80
C GLY A 97 -6.37 10.27 -6.70
N VAL A 98 -5.15 9.96 -7.18
CA VAL A 98 -4.42 10.81 -8.12
C VAL A 98 -5.16 10.97 -9.46
N ILE A 99 -5.72 9.88 -10.00
CA ILE A 99 -6.52 9.91 -11.24
C ILE A 99 -7.75 10.81 -11.06
N THR A 100 -8.47 10.67 -9.94
CA THR A 100 -9.69 11.46 -9.67
C THR A 100 -9.39 12.94 -9.52
N ASP A 101 -8.22 13.30 -8.99
CA ASP A 101 -7.82 14.69 -8.87
C ASP A 101 -7.36 15.29 -10.22
N SER A 102 -6.88 14.46 -11.14
CA SER A 102 -6.29 14.90 -12.41
C SER A 102 -7.26 14.86 -13.60
N GLN A 103 -8.33 14.07 -13.55
CA GLN A 103 -9.21 13.81 -14.69
C GLN A 103 -10.65 14.27 -14.44
N PRO A 104 -11.15 15.31 -15.14
CA PRO A 104 -12.50 15.86 -14.91
C PRO A 104 -13.65 14.86 -15.07
N LYS A 105 -13.46 13.78 -15.84
CA LYS A 105 -14.45 12.71 -16.02
C LYS A 105 -14.64 11.84 -14.78
N PHE A 106 -13.65 11.79 -13.91
CA PHE A 106 -13.73 11.17 -12.60
C PHE A 106 -14.00 12.30 -11.60
N GLN A 107 -15.25 12.45 -11.17
CA GLN A 107 -15.58 13.51 -10.21
C GLN A 107 -14.87 13.20 -8.89
N LYS A 108 -14.12 14.18 -8.37
CA LYS A 108 -13.46 14.08 -7.06
C LYS A 108 -14.51 13.74 -6.00
N GLY A 109 -14.32 12.60 -5.31
CA GLY A 109 -15.26 12.13 -4.30
C GLY A 109 -16.49 11.40 -4.84
N ASP A 110 -16.48 10.92 -6.09
CA ASP A 110 -17.55 10.06 -6.62
C ASP A 110 -17.70 8.79 -5.75
N PRO A 111 -18.84 8.60 -5.06
CA PRO A 111 -19.05 7.45 -4.17
C PRO A 111 -18.95 6.11 -4.91
N ARG A 112 -19.26 6.08 -6.21
CA ARG A 112 -19.17 4.86 -7.04
C ARG A 112 -17.76 4.30 -7.11
N ILE A 113 -16.75 5.18 -7.04
CA ILE A 113 -15.34 4.76 -7.01
C ILE A 113 -15.02 4.09 -5.68
N THR A 114 -15.52 4.66 -4.57
CA THR A 114 -15.37 4.06 -3.24
C THR A 114 -16.06 2.70 -3.18
N ASP A 115 -17.26 2.59 -3.75
CA ASP A 115 -18.00 1.33 -3.83
C ASP A 115 -17.26 0.29 -4.68
N ALA A 116 -16.79 0.67 -5.88
CA ALA A 116 -16.01 -0.20 -6.75
C ALA A 116 -14.74 -0.72 -6.05
N MET A 117 -14.02 0.14 -5.33
CA MET A 117 -12.85 -0.28 -4.55
C MET A 117 -13.22 -1.17 -3.37
N SER A 118 -14.36 -0.93 -2.72
CA SER A 118 -14.87 -1.78 -1.63
C SER A 118 -15.22 -3.20 -2.14
N TYR A 119 -15.93 -3.30 -3.26
CA TYR A 119 -16.20 -4.59 -3.92
C TYR A 119 -14.93 -5.29 -4.39
N ALA A 120 -13.97 -4.55 -4.96
CA ALA A 120 -12.67 -5.11 -5.32
C ALA A 120 -11.96 -5.71 -4.11
N SER A 121 -11.99 -5.04 -2.93
CA SER A 121 -11.38 -5.60 -1.72
C SER A 121 -12.03 -6.91 -1.27
N GLU A 122 -13.37 -6.99 -1.36
CA GLU A 122 -14.13 -8.21 -1.08
C GLU A 122 -13.72 -9.36 -2.02
N ILE A 123 -13.67 -9.09 -3.33
CA ILE A 123 -13.23 -10.07 -4.34
C ILE A 123 -11.83 -10.58 -4.00
N LEU A 124 -10.91 -9.68 -3.67
CA LEU A 124 -9.54 -10.03 -3.33
C LEU A 124 -9.44 -10.87 -2.04
N ALA A 125 -10.22 -10.51 -1.03
CA ALA A 125 -10.28 -11.24 0.24
C ALA A 125 -10.71 -12.69 0.03
N ARG A 126 -11.80 -12.89 -0.74
CA ARG A 126 -12.37 -14.22 -0.99
C ARG A 126 -11.46 -15.07 -1.87
N ALA A 127 -11.00 -14.51 -2.98
CA ALA A 127 -10.28 -15.25 -4.00
C ALA A 127 -8.82 -15.57 -3.65
N HIS A 128 -8.17 -14.77 -2.79
CA HIS A 128 -6.73 -14.88 -2.53
C HIS A 128 -6.36 -15.03 -1.05
N GLU A 129 -7.26 -14.73 -0.12
CA GLU A 129 -6.99 -14.79 1.32
C GLU A 129 -7.97 -15.67 2.08
N SER A 130 -8.91 -16.34 1.39
CA SER A 130 -9.89 -17.27 1.97
C SER A 130 -10.71 -16.65 3.11
N MET A 131 -11.08 -15.38 2.95
CA MET A 131 -11.89 -14.65 3.94
C MET A 131 -12.83 -13.65 3.26
N THR A 132 -13.76 -13.08 4.02
CA THR A 132 -14.62 -11.97 3.57
C THR A 132 -14.05 -10.62 4.01
N SER A 133 -14.59 -9.52 3.46
CA SER A 133 -14.22 -8.15 3.79
C SER A 133 -15.46 -7.31 4.20
N ALA A 134 -15.79 -6.27 3.44
CA ALA A 134 -16.82 -5.29 3.78
C ALA A 134 -18.24 -5.75 3.38
N HIS A 135 -18.34 -6.78 2.53
CA HIS A 135 -19.60 -7.28 1.97
C HIS A 135 -19.76 -8.79 2.25
N PRO A 136 -19.65 -9.28 3.49
CA PRO A 136 -19.61 -10.71 3.80
C PRO A 136 -20.89 -11.46 3.40
N GLU A 137 -22.03 -10.78 3.44
CA GLU A 137 -23.35 -11.36 3.15
C GLU A 137 -23.68 -11.42 1.65
N MET A 138 -22.91 -10.72 0.80
CA MET A 138 -23.18 -10.68 -0.64
C MET A 138 -22.71 -11.98 -1.31
N PRO A 139 -23.54 -12.67 -2.13
CA PRO A 139 -23.10 -13.83 -2.88
C PRO A 139 -22.01 -13.51 -3.91
N ASP A 140 -21.14 -14.48 -4.20
CA ASP A 140 -20.00 -14.32 -5.13
C ASP A 140 -20.41 -13.80 -6.52
N GLU A 141 -21.49 -14.36 -7.10
CA GLU A 141 -21.99 -13.97 -8.42
C GLU A 141 -22.50 -12.52 -8.43
N GLU A 142 -23.24 -12.13 -7.39
CA GLU A 142 -23.76 -10.77 -7.24
C GLU A 142 -22.63 -9.76 -7.04
N LEU A 143 -21.64 -10.11 -6.22
CA LEU A 143 -20.44 -9.30 -5.98
C LEU A 143 -19.69 -9.02 -7.27
N VAL A 144 -19.37 -10.06 -8.04
CA VAL A 144 -18.65 -9.92 -9.31
C VAL A 144 -19.47 -9.13 -10.33
N ARG A 145 -20.77 -9.42 -10.45
CA ARG A 145 -21.66 -8.70 -11.36
C ARG A 145 -21.72 -7.20 -11.03
N THR A 146 -21.85 -6.87 -9.75
CA THR A 146 -21.95 -5.48 -9.28
C THR A 146 -20.64 -4.73 -9.50
N PHE A 147 -19.50 -5.36 -9.19
CA PHE A 147 -18.19 -4.80 -9.47
C PHE A 147 -17.98 -4.53 -10.97
N LEU A 148 -18.28 -5.50 -11.84
CA LEU A 148 -18.08 -5.36 -13.27
C LEU A 148 -19.01 -4.32 -13.92
N ALA A 149 -20.23 -4.16 -13.41
CA ALA A 149 -21.13 -3.10 -13.86
C ALA A 149 -20.54 -1.72 -13.54
N LEU A 150 -20.07 -1.51 -12.31
CA LEU A 150 -19.41 -0.27 -11.90
C LEU A 150 -18.10 -0.01 -12.67
N ASP A 151 -17.26 -1.03 -12.85
CA ASP A 151 -16.05 -0.90 -13.67
C ASP A 151 -16.38 -0.54 -15.13
N GLY A 152 -17.47 -1.09 -15.69
CA GLY A 152 -17.93 -0.75 -17.04
C GLY A 152 -18.37 0.71 -17.19
N GLU A 153 -19.00 1.28 -16.15
CA GLU A 153 -19.37 2.70 -16.13
C GLU A 153 -18.16 3.63 -15.93
N LEU A 154 -17.23 3.24 -15.04
CA LEU A 154 -16.12 4.07 -14.62
C LEU A 154 -14.88 3.93 -15.53
N GLY A 155 -14.71 2.79 -16.20
CA GLY A 155 -13.48 2.42 -16.90
C GLY A 155 -12.27 2.39 -15.94
N LEU A 156 -12.47 1.90 -14.71
CA LEU A 156 -11.49 1.96 -13.62
C LEU A 156 -10.27 1.09 -13.94
N LEU A 157 -10.49 -0.20 -14.23
CA LEU A 157 -9.42 -1.13 -14.56
C LEU A 157 -8.69 -0.73 -15.84
N GLU A 158 -9.41 -0.24 -16.86
CA GLU A 158 -8.78 0.26 -18.09
C GLU A 158 -7.87 1.47 -17.83
N SER A 159 -8.33 2.41 -16.99
CA SER A 159 -7.54 3.59 -16.63
C SER A 159 -6.29 3.21 -15.84
N LEU A 160 -6.41 2.28 -14.88
CA LEU A 160 -5.27 1.73 -14.15
C LEU A 160 -4.29 0.99 -15.08
N ARG A 161 -4.77 0.23 -16.08
CA ARG A 161 -3.90 -0.43 -17.07
C ARG A 161 -3.07 0.58 -17.88
N ARG A 162 -3.65 1.73 -18.24
CA ARG A 162 -2.97 2.76 -19.07
C ARG A 162 -1.79 3.42 -18.36
N LEU A 163 -1.84 3.59 -17.05
CA LEU A 163 -0.79 4.24 -16.27
C LEU A 163 0.49 3.40 -16.13
N ASN A 164 0.37 2.08 -16.21
CA ASN A 164 1.45 1.12 -15.94
C ASN A 164 2.59 1.07 -16.99
N LYS A 165 2.70 2.07 -17.87
CA LYS A 165 3.58 2.05 -19.06
C LYS A 165 4.97 2.67 -18.86
N ALA A 166 5.42 2.88 -17.62
CA ALA A 166 6.81 3.27 -17.34
C ALA A 166 7.72 2.03 -17.23
N LYS A 167 8.65 1.87 -18.18
CA LYS A 167 9.72 0.85 -18.11
C LYS A 167 10.77 1.29 -17.08
N ALA A 168 11.27 0.35 -16.28
CA ALA A 168 12.46 0.56 -15.46
C ALA A 168 13.55 -0.40 -15.93
N GLU A 169 14.77 0.11 -16.05
CA GLU A 169 15.96 -0.66 -16.36
C GLU A 169 16.48 -1.36 -15.10
N ASN A 170 17.04 -2.55 -15.26
CA ASN A 170 17.65 -3.30 -14.16
C ASN A 170 18.96 -2.62 -13.71
N SER A 171 19.10 -2.39 -12.41
CA SER A 171 20.31 -1.81 -11.79
C SER A 171 20.75 -2.70 -10.63
N GLU A 172 22.05 -2.95 -10.50
CA GLU A 172 22.67 -3.67 -9.37
C GLU A 172 22.86 -2.80 -8.11
N SER A 173 22.34 -1.57 -8.13
CA SER A 173 22.45 -0.62 -7.02
C SER A 173 21.53 -1.01 -5.86
N LYS A 174 21.92 -0.66 -4.62
CA LYS A 174 21.12 -0.94 -3.41
C LYS A 174 20.41 0.27 -2.83
N ASN A 175 20.79 1.48 -3.25
CA ASN A 175 20.19 2.72 -2.80
C ASN A 175 19.54 3.40 -4.01
N PHE A 176 18.29 3.83 -3.87
CA PHE A 176 17.52 4.44 -4.94
C PHE A 176 16.89 5.73 -4.43
N ILE A 177 16.90 6.78 -5.24
CA ILE A 177 16.14 8.00 -4.98
C ILE A 177 14.94 8.01 -5.92
N LEU A 178 13.75 8.11 -5.37
CA LEU A 178 12.50 8.33 -6.08
C LEU A 178 12.22 9.83 -6.07
N ASP A 179 12.31 10.48 -7.22
CA ASP A 179 12.05 11.90 -7.40
C ASP A 179 10.75 12.07 -8.18
N SER A 180 9.66 12.35 -7.46
CA SER A 180 8.32 12.51 -8.04
C SER A 180 7.97 13.98 -8.13
N ALA A 181 7.72 14.45 -9.35
CA ALA A 181 7.26 15.81 -9.58
C ALA A 181 5.73 15.91 -9.42
N PRO A 182 5.19 17.11 -9.13
CA PRO A 182 3.74 17.36 -9.02
C PRO A 182 2.94 17.02 -10.28
N ASP A 183 3.59 16.99 -11.45
CA ASP A 183 2.96 16.63 -12.73
C ASP A 183 2.83 15.11 -12.94
N GLY A 184 3.30 14.31 -11.96
CA GLY A 184 3.26 12.85 -11.99
C GLY A 184 4.45 12.19 -12.68
N SER A 185 5.45 12.94 -13.13
CA SER A 185 6.71 12.37 -13.62
C SER A 185 7.53 11.80 -12.45
N LEU A 186 8.12 10.62 -12.67
CA LEU A 186 9.00 9.94 -11.70
C LEU A 186 10.38 9.71 -12.32
N GLU A 187 11.40 10.28 -11.69
CA GLU A 187 12.81 9.95 -11.96
C GLU A 187 13.31 8.98 -10.87
N VAL A 188 14.02 7.93 -11.29
CA VAL A 188 14.65 6.97 -10.37
C VAL A 188 16.15 7.05 -10.54
N HIS A 189 16.84 7.54 -9.51
CA HIS A 189 18.29 7.56 -9.46
C HIS A 189 18.77 6.35 -8.66
N SER A 190 19.84 5.68 -9.09
CA SER A 190 20.36 4.49 -8.40
C SER A 190 21.83 4.66 -8.04
N PHE A 191 22.20 4.26 -6.82
CA PHE A 191 23.52 4.43 -6.24
C PHE A 191 23.98 3.14 -5.54
N ARG A 192 25.25 2.80 -5.72
CA ARG A 192 25.90 1.71 -4.98
C ARG A 192 26.26 2.14 -3.55
N ASP A 193 26.74 3.37 -3.39
CA ASP A 193 27.15 3.93 -2.11
C ASP A 193 26.04 4.77 -1.45
N ALA A 194 25.86 4.60 -0.14
CA ALA A 194 24.82 5.29 0.62
C ALA A 194 25.15 6.76 0.89
N THR A 195 26.43 7.10 1.03
CA THR A 195 26.87 8.48 1.27
C THR A 195 26.65 9.33 0.04
N GLU A 196 26.95 8.81 -1.15
CA GLU A 196 26.65 9.46 -2.42
C GLU A 196 25.15 9.68 -2.60
N ALA A 197 24.34 8.66 -2.30
CA ALA A 197 22.89 8.76 -2.37
C ALA A 197 22.35 9.86 -1.44
N LEU A 198 22.82 9.93 -0.19
CA LEU A 198 22.42 10.98 0.76
C LEU A 198 22.83 12.37 0.30
N ARG A 199 24.04 12.54 -0.25
CA ARG A 199 24.45 13.84 -0.80
C ARG A 199 23.55 14.27 -1.95
N LYS A 200 23.20 13.33 -2.85
CA LYS A 200 22.32 13.63 -3.98
C LYS A 200 20.89 13.93 -3.52
N LEU A 201 20.39 13.23 -2.50
CA LEU A 201 19.09 13.52 -1.89
C LEU A 201 19.02 14.98 -1.44
N PHE A 202 19.95 15.41 -0.59
CA PHE A 202 19.97 16.79 -0.08
C PHE A 202 20.12 17.85 -1.18
N GLN A 203 20.82 17.52 -2.26
CA GLN A 203 20.92 18.39 -3.44
C GLN A 203 19.56 18.51 -4.14
N LEU A 204 18.91 17.38 -4.44
CA LEU A 204 17.62 17.37 -5.14
C LEU A 204 16.52 18.05 -4.32
N GLU A 205 16.47 17.84 -3.01
CA GLU A 205 15.51 18.50 -2.10
C GLU A 205 15.65 20.04 -2.15
N GLN A 206 16.87 20.57 -2.30
CA GLN A 206 17.11 22.00 -2.45
C GLN A 206 16.79 22.52 -3.86
N GLU A 207 17.13 21.75 -4.90
CA GLU A 207 16.92 22.13 -6.30
C GLU A 207 15.45 22.05 -6.71
N LYS A 208 14.69 21.11 -6.14
CA LYS A 208 13.31 20.78 -6.51
C LYS A 208 12.41 20.73 -5.26
N PRO A 209 12.19 21.86 -4.55
CA PRO A 209 11.44 21.89 -3.29
C PRO A 209 9.94 21.54 -3.43
N GLY A 210 9.41 21.52 -4.67
CA GLY A 210 8.05 21.10 -4.96
C GLY A 210 7.90 19.61 -5.27
N ASN A 211 9.01 18.88 -5.39
CA ASN A 211 8.99 17.44 -5.67
C ASN A 211 8.94 16.65 -4.38
N ASP A 212 8.30 15.50 -4.43
CA ASP A 212 8.36 14.50 -3.37
C ASP A 212 9.55 13.57 -3.64
N ILE A 213 10.61 13.72 -2.84
CA ILE A 213 11.89 13.07 -3.07
C ILE A 213 12.19 12.15 -1.89
N VAL A 214 12.35 10.86 -2.16
CA VAL A 214 12.57 9.84 -1.12
C VAL A 214 13.76 8.96 -1.45
N LEU A 215 14.65 8.76 -0.48
CA LEU A 215 15.72 7.77 -0.53
C LEU A 215 15.25 6.44 0.04
N VAL A 216 15.41 5.37 -0.74
CA VAL A 216 14.99 4.01 -0.39
C VAL A 216 16.15 3.04 -0.57
N ARG A 217 16.21 2.03 0.29
CA ARG A 217 17.18 0.95 0.18
C ARG A 217 16.46 -0.36 -0.12
N ALA A 218 16.91 -1.07 -1.15
CA ALA A 218 16.33 -2.34 -1.56
C ALA A 218 17.38 -3.21 -2.27
N ASP A 219 17.12 -4.52 -2.40
CA ASP A 219 18.03 -5.44 -3.09
C ASP A 219 17.85 -5.42 -4.62
N SER A 220 16.72 -4.91 -5.12
CA SER A 220 16.43 -4.75 -6.54
C SER A 220 15.51 -3.57 -6.84
N THR A 221 15.52 -3.07 -8.08
CA THR A 221 14.53 -2.10 -8.55
C THR A 221 13.09 -2.64 -8.41
N ASP A 222 12.88 -3.95 -8.58
CA ASP A 222 11.56 -4.57 -8.43
C ASP A 222 11.06 -4.54 -6.98
N ASP A 223 11.95 -4.70 -5.99
CA ASP A 223 11.60 -4.54 -4.58
C ASP A 223 11.21 -3.09 -4.24
N VAL A 224 11.90 -2.11 -4.82
CA VAL A 224 11.52 -0.69 -4.71
C VAL A 224 10.13 -0.48 -5.31
N ARG A 225 9.89 -0.98 -6.52
CA ARG A 225 8.58 -0.88 -7.18
C ARG A 225 7.49 -1.56 -6.36
N LEU A 226 7.79 -2.69 -5.71
CA LEU A 226 6.84 -3.41 -4.87
C LEU A 226 6.48 -2.65 -3.59
N ALA A 227 7.45 -2.05 -2.92
CA ALA A 227 7.24 -1.32 -1.68
C ALA A 227 6.64 0.08 -1.91
N PHE A 228 7.06 0.76 -2.98
CA PHE A 228 6.73 2.14 -3.33
C PHE A 228 5.88 2.24 -4.61
N ARG A 229 4.96 1.28 -4.83
CA ARG A 229 4.13 1.18 -6.06
C ARG A 229 3.38 2.46 -6.41
N ASN A 230 3.06 3.28 -5.41
CA ASN A 230 2.37 4.56 -5.58
C ASN A 230 3.19 5.55 -6.40
N TYR A 231 4.51 5.63 -6.17
CA TYR A 231 5.42 6.45 -6.97
C TYR A 231 5.44 5.99 -8.44
N PHE A 232 5.47 4.67 -8.66
CA PHE A 232 5.50 4.10 -10.00
C PHE A 232 4.13 4.06 -10.70
N GLN A 233 3.08 4.52 -10.01
CA GLN A 233 1.69 4.41 -10.44
C GLN A 233 1.34 2.98 -10.94
N ASP A 234 1.93 1.96 -10.30
CA ASP A 234 1.89 0.58 -10.76
C ASP A 234 0.75 -0.21 -10.12
N ALA A 235 -0.39 -0.22 -10.82
CA ALA A 235 -1.58 -0.97 -10.47
C ALA A 235 -1.69 -2.33 -11.17
N ARG A 236 -0.64 -2.82 -11.88
CA ARG A 236 -0.72 -4.07 -12.66
C ARG A 236 -1.13 -5.26 -11.82
N GLU A 237 -0.52 -5.39 -10.65
CA GLU A 237 -0.79 -6.51 -9.76
C GLU A 237 -2.22 -6.44 -9.21
N PHE A 238 -2.71 -5.25 -8.87
CA PHE A 238 -4.10 -5.06 -8.45
C PHE A 238 -5.07 -5.50 -9.55
N VAL A 239 -4.88 -5.02 -10.79
CA VAL A 239 -5.72 -5.38 -11.93
C VAL A 239 -5.72 -6.90 -12.15
N ARG A 240 -4.53 -7.52 -12.17
CA ARG A 240 -4.37 -8.97 -12.34
C ARG A 240 -5.09 -9.76 -11.25
N LEU A 241 -4.93 -9.34 -9.99
CA LEU A 241 -5.56 -10.01 -8.85
C LEU A 241 -7.09 -9.90 -8.87
N VAL A 242 -7.62 -8.73 -9.26
CA VAL A 242 -9.07 -8.54 -9.39
C VAL A 242 -9.64 -9.38 -10.53
N GLU A 243 -9.01 -9.39 -11.71
CA GLU A 243 -9.45 -10.21 -12.86
C GLU A 243 -9.46 -11.70 -12.51
N THR A 244 -8.37 -12.19 -11.92
CA THR A 244 -8.26 -13.59 -11.46
C THR A 244 -9.31 -13.88 -10.40
N GLY A 245 -9.57 -12.93 -9.50
CA GLY A 245 -10.60 -13.05 -8.46
C GLY A 245 -12.00 -13.15 -9.06
N CYS A 246 -12.35 -12.29 -10.01
CA CYS A 246 -13.62 -12.36 -10.73
C CYS A 246 -13.79 -13.70 -11.44
N ALA A 247 -12.74 -14.21 -12.10
CA ALA A 247 -12.80 -15.51 -12.79
C ALA A 247 -13.04 -16.69 -11.82
N ARG A 248 -12.38 -16.67 -10.65
CA ARG A 248 -12.56 -17.69 -9.59
C ARG A 248 -13.96 -17.67 -9.01
N LEU A 249 -14.46 -16.50 -8.64
CA LEU A 249 -15.74 -16.34 -7.96
C LEU A 249 -16.93 -16.54 -8.92
N SER A 250 -16.76 -16.25 -10.22
CA SER A 250 -17.76 -16.55 -11.24
C SER A 250 -17.76 -18.01 -11.74
N GLY A 251 -16.89 -18.87 -11.21
CA GLY A 251 -16.81 -20.28 -11.57
C GLY A 251 -16.11 -20.60 -12.89
N ARG A 252 -15.51 -19.60 -13.57
CA ARG A 252 -14.84 -19.77 -14.87
C ARG A 252 -13.48 -20.48 -14.82
N GLU A 253 -12.89 -20.66 -13.63
CA GLU A 253 -11.65 -21.45 -13.44
C GLU A 253 -11.92 -22.95 -13.14
N ARG A 254 -13.18 -23.41 -13.10
CA ARG A 254 -13.54 -24.82 -12.79
C ARG A 254 -13.85 -25.70 -14.02
N GLU A 255 -13.47 -25.26 -15.22
CA GLU A 255 -13.47 -26.05 -16.46
C GLU A 255 -12.03 -26.26 -16.96
#